data_AF-A0A968JQI8-F1
#
_entry.id   AF-A0A968JQI8-F1
#
_cell.length_a   1.000
_cell.length_b   1.000
_cell.length_c   1.000
_cell.angle_alpha   90.00
_cell.angle_beta   90.00
_cell.angle_gamma   90.00
#
_symmetry.space_group_name_H-M   'P 1'
#
loop_
_entity.id
_entity.type
_entity.pdbx_description
1 polymer ?
#
loop_
_entity_poly.entity_id
_entity_poly.type
_entity_poly.pdbx_seq_one_letter_code
_entity_poly.pdbx_strand_id
1 'polypeptide(L)'
;MHIRRGDHIKSKKHSPLEAFMKQMKNEIKDHPDCCFFLATDSVSEEEILKREFGERIIVHQKILDRNTEQGIIDAVIDLLCLSSTNKIIGSHYSSFPR
;
A
#
# COMPACT_ATOMS: atom_id res chain seq x y z
N MET A 1 -0.80 3.51 3.15
CA MET A 1 -0.14 3.39 1.83
C MET A 1 -0.96 2.50 0.92
N HIS A 2 -1.25 2.94 -0.29
CA HIS A 2 -1.98 2.13 -1.28
C HIS A 2 -1.21 2.03 -2.60
N ILE A 3 -0.78 0.82 -2.92
CA ILE A 3 -0.04 0.52 -4.14
C ILE A 3 -0.84 -0.48 -4.96
N ARG A 4 -1.30 -0.07 -6.14
CA ARG A 4 -2.06 -0.94 -7.06
C ARG A 4 -1.32 -1.07 -8.36
N ARG A 5 -0.97 -2.31 -8.74
CA ARG A 5 -0.13 -2.57 -9.90
C ARG A 5 -0.84 -3.14 -11.11
N GLY A 6 -1.95 -3.90 -10.95
CA GLY A 6 -2.75 -4.42 -12.07
C GLY A 6 -1.92 -5.04 -13.21
N ASP A 7 -2.29 -4.80 -14.47
CA ASP A 7 -1.51 -5.19 -15.68
C ASP A 7 -0.28 -4.27 -15.90
N HIS A 8 0.64 -4.43 -14.96
CA HIS A 8 2.05 -4.08 -14.76
C HIS A 8 2.89 -3.13 -15.65
N ILE A 9 2.44 -2.55 -16.75
CA ILE A 9 3.32 -1.69 -17.58
C ILE A 9 3.15 -0.19 -17.29
N LYS A 10 1.91 0.31 -17.19
CA LYS A 10 1.66 1.76 -17.06
C LYS A 10 1.90 2.30 -15.63
N SER A 11 1.60 1.50 -14.61
CA SER A 11 1.67 1.91 -13.20
C SER A 11 3.11 1.99 -12.67
N LYS A 12 4.02 1.11 -13.13
CA LYS A 12 5.44 1.17 -12.77
C LYS A 12 6.13 2.43 -13.31
N LYS A 13 5.68 2.93 -14.46
CA LYS A 13 6.25 4.12 -15.10
C LYS A 13 5.88 5.42 -14.40
N HIS A 14 4.69 5.50 -13.78
CA HIS A 14 4.18 6.75 -13.18
C HIS A 14 4.28 6.81 -11.66
N SER A 15 4.39 5.68 -10.96
CA SER A 15 4.52 5.65 -9.51
C SER A 15 5.50 4.54 -9.10
N PRO A 16 6.80 4.70 -9.38
CA PRO A 16 7.81 3.69 -9.07
C PRO A 16 7.88 3.43 -7.55
N LEU A 17 8.23 2.21 -7.14
CA LEU A 17 8.32 1.82 -5.73
C LEU A 17 9.28 2.72 -4.96
N GLU A 18 10.35 3.16 -5.61
CA GLU A 18 11.37 4.07 -5.10
C GLU A 18 10.77 5.41 -4.67
N ALA A 19 9.75 5.92 -5.36
CA ALA A 19 9.07 7.14 -4.98
C ALA A 19 8.23 6.97 -3.70
N PHE A 20 7.62 5.80 -3.50
CA PHE A 20 6.94 5.47 -2.24
C PHE A 20 7.95 5.35 -1.11
N MET A 21 9.03 4.60 -1.31
CA MET A 21 10.10 4.45 -0.33
C MET A 21 10.69 5.79 0.11
N LYS A 22 10.91 6.72 -0.84
CA LYS A 22 11.40 8.07 -0.52
C LYS A 22 10.42 8.85 0.35
N GLN A 23 9.12 8.79 0.04
CA GLN A 23 8.09 9.43 0.86
C GLN A 23 8.01 8.83 2.26
N MET A 24 8.08 7.51 2.39
CA MET A 24 8.11 6.85 3.70
C MET A 24 9.33 7.26 4.53
N LYS A 25 10.52 7.32 3.92
CA LYS A 25 11.74 7.77 4.61
C LYS A 25 11.61 9.20 5.13
N ASN A 26 10.98 10.09 4.35
CA ASN A 26 10.70 11.45 4.81
C ASN A 26 9.70 11.46 5.97
N GLU A 27 8.62 10.68 5.89
CA GLU A 27 7.62 10.60 6.95
C GLU A 27 8.23 10.07 8.26
N ILE A 28 9.09 9.06 8.20
CA ILE A 28 9.80 8.52 9.38
C ILE A 28 10.75 9.57 9.98
N LYS A 29 11.36 10.41 9.14
CA LYS A 29 12.26 11.47 9.63
C LYS A 29 11.49 12.50 10.46
N ASP A 30 10.28 12.86 10.03
CA ASP A 30 9.44 13.84 10.71
C ASP A 30 8.64 13.20 11.86
N HIS A 31 8.32 11.90 11.75
CA HIS A 31 7.56 11.12 12.71
C HIS A 31 8.22 9.74 12.97
N PRO A 32 9.21 9.66 13.87
CA PRO A 32 9.99 8.44 14.11
C PRO A 32 9.18 7.22 14.54
N ASP A 33 7.99 7.41 15.11
CA ASP A 33 7.13 6.32 15.58
C ASP A 33 6.03 5.95 14.57
N CYS A 34 6.05 6.53 13.36
CA CYS A 34 5.02 6.22 12.37
C CYS A 34 5.11 4.78 11.84
N CYS A 35 3.94 4.18 11.65
CA CYS A 35 3.75 2.90 10.97
C CYS A 35 2.97 3.11 9.67
N PHE A 36 3.11 2.17 8.75
CA PHE A 36 2.48 2.21 7.43
C PHE A 36 1.61 0.98 7.23
N PHE A 37 0.29 1.20 7.17
CA PHE A 37 -0.60 0.19 6.62
C PHE A 37 -0.41 0.11 5.11
N LEU A 38 -0.11 -1.08 4.59
CA LEU A 38 0.11 -1.34 3.17
C LEU A 38 -1.05 -2.12 2.58
N ALA A 39 -1.86 -1.45 1.78
CA ALA A 39 -2.80 -2.08 0.88
C ALA A 39 -2.12 -2.25 -0.49
N THR A 40 -1.76 -3.48 -0.85
CA THR A 40 -1.17 -3.81 -2.16
C THR A 40 -1.80 -5.05 -2.77
N ASP A 41 -1.76 -5.14 -4.11
CA ASP A 41 -2.06 -6.35 -4.88
C ASP A 41 -0.78 -7.06 -5.39
N SER A 42 0.39 -6.58 -4.98
CA SER A 42 1.70 -7.14 -5.36
C SER A 42 2.45 -7.68 -4.15
N VAL A 43 2.57 -9.02 -4.09
CA VAL A 43 3.35 -9.74 -3.08
C VAL A 43 4.82 -9.30 -3.10
N SER A 44 5.40 -9.15 -4.30
CA SER A 44 6.80 -8.71 -4.44
C SER A 44 7.08 -7.34 -3.81
N GLU A 45 6.16 -6.37 -3.94
CA GLU A 45 6.36 -5.05 -3.34
C GLU A 45 6.13 -5.08 -1.83
N GLU A 46 5.21 -5.92 -1.35
CA GLU A 46 5.06 -6.18 0.07
C GLU A 46 6.35 -6.72 0.68
N GLU A 47 6.98 -7.72 0.07
CA GLU A 47 8.24 -8.30 0.54
C GLU A 47 9.38 -7.29 0.55
N ILE A 48 9.51 -6.48 -0.51
CA ILE A 48 10.53 -5.42 -0.58
C ILE A 48 10.32 -4.41 0.55
N LEU A 49 9.08 -3.96 0.76
CA LEU A 49 8.78 -2.96 1.79
C LEU A 49 8.97 -3.53 3.20
N LYS A 50 8.55 -4.78 3.46
CA LYS A 50 8.81 -5.47 4.73
C LYS A 50 10.30 -5.63 5.00
N ARG A 51 11.10 -5.92 3.97
CA ARG A 51 12.57 -6.02 4.12
C ARG A 51 13.20 -4.67 4.46
N GLU A 52 12.76 -3.60 3.82
CA GLU A 52 13.34 -2.26 4.00
C GLU A 52 12.89 -1.58 5.31
N PHE A 53 11.63 -1.75 5.71
CA PHE A 53 11.02 -0.99 6.82
C PHE A 53 10.61 -1.85 8.02
N GLY A 54 10.76 -3.17 7.93
CA GLY A 54 10.54 -4.11 9.03
C GLY A 54 9.14 -4.06 9.61
N GLU A 55 9.06 -4.03 10.94
CA GLU A 55 7.81 -4.06 11.73
C GLU A 55 6.92 -2.82 11.54
N ARG A 56 7.43 -1.78 10.86
CA ARG A 56 6.62 -0.59 10.52
C ARG A 56 5.60 -0.88 9.43
N ILE A 57 5.73 -2.00 8.71
CA ILE A 57 4.79 -2.39 7.66
C ILE A 57 3.70 -3.27 8.25
N ILE A 58 2.49 -2.72 8.31
CA ILE A 58 1.29 -3.44 8.72
C ILE A 58 0.55 -3.86 7.46
N VAL A 59 0.19 -5.14 7.36
CA VAL A 59 -0.59 -5.68 6.25
C VAL A 59 -1.74 -6.52 6.76
N HIS A 60 -2.86 -6.50 6.03
CA HIS A 60 -3.93 -7.47 6.21
C HIS A 60 -3.67 -8.68 5.31
N GLN A 61 -3.71 -9.89 5.87
CA GLN A 61 -3.61 -11.11 5.07
C GLN A 61 -4.93 -11.32 4.31
N LYS A 62 -4.84 -11.43 2.99
CA LYS A 62 -6.01 -11.40 2.11
C LYS A 62 -5.87 -12.26 0.87
N ILE A 63 -7.00 -12.59 0.28
CA ILE A 63 -7.09 -13.22 -1.02
C ILE A 63 -7.06 -12.14 -2.11
N LEU A 64 -6.16 -12.28 -3.09
CA LEU A 64 -5.98 -11.29 -4.15
C LEU A 64 -7.03 -11.40 -5.28
N ASP A 65 -7.94 -12.37 -5.19
CA ASP A 65 -9.04 -12.58 -6.15
C ASP A 65 -10.28 -11.75 -5.79
N ARG A 66 -10.46 -10.66 -6.53
CA ARG A 66 -11.53 -9.66 -6.35
C ARG A 66 -12.92 -10.15 -6.76
N ASN A 67 -13.02 -11.30 -7.43
CA ASN A 67 -14.31 -11.85 -7.87
C ASN A 67 -14.91 -12.81 -6.85
N THR A 68 -14.19 -13.09 -5.77
CA THR A 68 -14.69 -13.89 -4.66
C THR A 68 -15.32 -13.00 -3.59
N GLU A 69 -16.30 -13.54 -2.87
CA GLU A 69 -16.88 -12.87 -1.70
C GLU A 69 -15.79 -12.45 -0.70
N GLN A 70 -14.86 -13.35 -0.41
CA GLN A 70 -13.74 -13.07 0.49
C GLN A 70 -12.85 -11.93 -0.03
N GLY A 71 -12.54 -11.89 -1.33
CA GLY A 71 -11.75 -10.79 -1.90
C GLY A 71 -12.46 -9.45 -1.89
N ILE A 72 -13.79 -9.43 -1.98
CA ILE A 72 -14.59 -8.20 -1.79
C ILE A 72 -14.51 -7.75 -0.32
N ILE A 73 -14.69 -8.67 0.63
CA ILE A 73 -14.56 -8.39 2.06
C ILE A 73 -13.17 -7.85 2.38
N ASP A 74 -12.12 -8.49 1.88
CA ASP A 74 -10.73 -8.08 2.08
C ASP A 74 -10.46 -6.68 1.52
N ALA A 75 -11.03 -6.34 0.36
CA ALA A 75 -10.91 -5.00 -0.22
C ALA A 75 -11.61 -3.93 0.64
N VAL A 76 -12.73 -4.28 1.30
CA VAL A 76 -13.41 -3.40 2.25
C VAL A 76 -12.58 -3.24 3.53
N ILE A 77 -11.97 -4.32 4.04
CA ILE A 77 -11.06 -4.25 5.19
C ILE A 77 -9.88 -3.31 4.89
N ASP A 78 -9.23 -3.46 3.73
CA ASP A 78 -8.18 -2.56 3.29
C ASP A 78 -8.65 -1.10 3.27
N LEU A 79 -9.85 -0.84 2.75
CA LEU A 79 -10.43 0.50 2.69
C LEU A 79 -10.62 1.10 4.09
N LEU A 80 -11.18 0.34 5.03
CA LEU A 80 -11.41 0.77 6.41
C LEU A 80 -10.10 1.02 7.15
N CYS A 81 -9.10 0.16 6.96
CA CYS A 81 -7.77 0.37 7.51
C CYS A 81 -7.13 1.65 6.94
N LEU A 82 -7.23 1.88 5.63
CA LEU A 82 -6.73 3.10 4.99
C LEU A 82 -7.44 4.36 5.50
N SER A 83 -8.77 4.34 5.64
CA SER A 83 -9.55 5.50 6.14
C SER A 83 -9.24 5.83 7.60
N SER A 84 -8.71 4.87 8.35
CA SER A 84 -8.30 5.05 9.75
C SER A 84 -6.87 5.58 9.92
N THR A 85 -6.16 5.85 8.81
CA THR A 85 -4.80 6.42 8.85
C THR A 85 -4.81 7.95 8.83
N ASN A 86 -3.80 8.57 9.42
CA ASN A 86 -3.66 10.03 9.42
C ASN A 86 -3.32 10.61 8.03
N LYS A 87 -2.75 9.78 7.14
CA LYS A 87 -2.28 10.21 5.82
C LYS A 87 -2.27 9.04 4.84
N ILE A 88 -2.72 9.30 3.61
CA ILE A 88 -2.72 8.31 2.53
C ILE A 88 -1.65 8.68 1.50
N ILE A 89 -0.68 7.79 1.33
CA ILE A 89 0.26 7.81 0.20
C ILE A 89 -0.25 6.80 -0.82
N GLY A 90 -0.71 7.26 -1.98
CA GLY A 90 -1.40 6.46 -2.99
C GLY A 90 -0.82 6.59 -4.40
N SER A 91 -1.09 5.59 -5.24
CA SER A 91 -0.73 5.62 -6.67
C SER A 91 -1.56 6.65 -7.45
N HIS A 92 -0.95 7.38 -8.39
CA HIS A 92 -1.56 8.52 -9.12
C HIS A 92 -2.79 8.17 -10.00
N TYR A 93 -3.18 6.89 -10.06
CA TYR A 93 -4.30 6.34 -10.85
C TYR A 93 -5.20 5.39 -10.06
N SER A 94 -5.09 5.37 -8.73
CA SER A 94 -6.03 4.62 -7.91
C SER A 94 -7.33 5.39 -7.74
N SER A 95 -8.48 4.73 -7.79
CA SER A 95 -9.78 5.30 -7.42
C SER A 95 -9.96 5.48 -5.90
N PHE A 96 -8.97 5.09 -5.09
CA PHE A 96 -9.04 5.15 -3.63
C PHE A 96 -8.76 6.54 -3.01
N PRO A 97 -7.90 7.43 -3.55
CA PRO A 97 -7.68 8.74 -2.95
C PRO A 97 -8.52 9.82 -3.66
N ARG A 98 -9.50 10.38 -2.93
CA ARG A 98 -9.79 11.82 -2.92
C ARG A 98 -10.11 12.24 -1.50
#